data_AF-A0A0K0F128-F1
#
_entry.id   AF-A0A0K0F128-F1
#
_cell.length_a   1.000
_cell.length_b   1.000
_cell.length_c   1.000
_cell.angle_alpha   90.00
_cell.angle_beta   90.00
_cell.angle_gamma   90.00
#
_symmetry.space_group_name_H-M   'P 1'
#
loop_
_entity.id
_entity.type
_entity.pdbx_description
1 polymer ?
#
loop_
_entity_poly.entity_id
_entity_poly.type
_entity_poly.pdbx_seq_one_letter_code
_entity_poly.pdbx_strand_id
1 'polypeptide(L)'
;MKCFFFFILLANYLTKIIGNFSLGAWTPIDTNTQNVIDLAKKAVDKFNSEGNEEVEFSEVSNALQQVVAGMNYKLIIKTTLKKCSNKDECIKYLEATIFEQVWTNTLNITVEALPPVTTETPTRSIYKLIYLKSSVEEYIKSFYLFQK
;
A
#
# COMPACT_ATOMS: atom_id res chain seq x y z
N MET A 1 32.65 5.25 -18.85
CA MET A 1 31.28 5.16 -19.41
C MET A 1 31.09 3.92 -20.31
N LYS A 2 31.30 2.71 -19.79
CA LYS A 2 31.03 1.45 -20.52
C LYS A 2 30.25 0.41 -19.69
N CYS A 3 30.00 0.67 -18.41
CA CYS A 3 29.30 -0.26 -17.53
C CYS A 3 27.76 -0.09 -17.53
N PHE A 4 27.23 0.95 -18.18
CA PHE A 4 25.77 1.18 -18.24
C PHE A 4 25.08 0.28 -19.29
N PHE A 5 25.81 -0.24 -20.28
CA PHE A 5 25.26 -1.09 -21.34
C PHE A 5 25.13 -2.57 -20.94
N PHE A 6 25.86 -3.02 -19.91
CA PHE A 6 25.85 -4.43 -19.51
C PHE A 6 24.62 -4.81 -18.65
N PHE A 7 24.08 -3.84 -17.89
CA PHE A 7 22.85 -4.05 -17.11
C PHE A 7 21.59 -4.17 -17.98
N ILE A 8 21.56 -3.50 -19.14
CA ILE A 8 20.41 -3.55 -20.07
C ILE A 8 20.32 -4.93 -20.76
N LEU A 9 21.44 -5.58 -21.04
CA LEU A 9 21.44 -6.91 -21.67
C LEU A 9 21.05 -8.03 -20.69
N LEU A 10 21.37 -7.90 -19.39
CA LEU A 10 20.94 -8.86 -18.36
C LEU A 10 19.45 -8.72 -18.02
N ALA A 11 18.90 -7.50 -18.04
CA ALA A 11 17.49 -7.24 -17.80
C ALA A 11 16.57 -7.87 -18.86
N ASN A 12 17.02 -7.95 -20.12
CA ASN A 12 16.24 -8.55 -21.21
C ASN A 12 16.32 -10.09 -21.30
N TYR A 13 17.21 -10.73 -20.51
CA TYR A 13 17.26 -12.20 -20.46
C TYR A 13 16.26 -12.77 -19.44
N LEU A 14 15.81 -11.96 -18.46
CA LEU A 14 14.87 -12.37 -17.41
C LEU A 14 13.41 -11.99 -17.70
N THR A 15 13.12 -11.20 -18.73
CA THR A 15 11.76 -10.71 -19.05
C THR A 15 10.85 -11.73 -19.74
N LYS A 16 11.25 -13.00 -19.84
CA LYS A 16 10.46 -14.02 -20.55
C LYS A 16 9.44 -14.81 -19.71
N ILE A 17 9.20 -14.46 -18.43
CA ILE A 17 8.32 -15.28 -17.56
C ILE A 17 7.20 -14.49 -16.83
N ILE A 18 7.09 -13.17 -16.94
CA ILE A 18 6.04 -12.43 -16.22
C ILE A 18 5.33 -11.48 -17.18
N GLY A 19 4.01 -11.68 -17.34
CA GLY A 19 3.15 -10.89 -18.21
C GLY A 19 3.29 -9.38 -17.97
N ASN A 20 3.00 -8.59 -19.01
CA ASN A 20 3.14 -7.14 -19.09
C ASN A 20 2.89 -6.38 -17.76
N PHE A 21 3.93 -6.20 -16.96
CA PHE A 21 3.89 -5.33 -15.79
C PHE A 21 4.05 -3.89 -16.29
N SER A 22 2.96 -3.12 -16.28
CA SER A 22 3.00 -1.70 -16.62
C SER A 22 3.78 -0.96 -15.54
N LEU A 23 5.02 -0.56 -15.85
CA LEU A 23 5.98 0.10 -14.94
C LEU A 23 5.54 1.51 -14.49
N GLY A 24 4.28 1.88 -14.63
CA GLY A 24 3.73 3.17 -14.17
C GLY A 24 2.30 3.09 -13.64
N ALA A 25 1.70 1.90 -13.56
CA ALA A 25 0.38 1.72 -12.95
C ALA A 25 0.52 1.51 -11.44
N TRP A 26 -0.57 1.79 -10.71
CA TRP A 26 -0.68 1.33 -9.33
C TRP A 26 -0.76 -0.19 -9.31
N THR A 27 0.06 -0.81 -8.47
CA THR A 27 0.16 -2.27 -8.35
C THR A 27 0.07 -2.66 -6.88
N PRO A 28 -0.73 -3.70 -6.54
CA PRO A 28 -0.76 -4.22 -5.19
C PRO A 28 0.62 -4.77 -4.77
N ILE A 29 0.96 -4.55 -3.52
CA ILE A 29 2.17 -5.11 -2.90
C ILE A 29 1.83 -5.79 -1.57
N ASP A 30 2.72 -6.67 -1.12
CA ASP A 30 2.56 -7.34 0.16
C ASP A 30 2.68 -6.34 1.32
N THR A 31 1.64 -6.33 2.16
CA THR A 31 1.48 -5.45 3.31
C THR A 31 2.44 -5.77 4.45
N ASN A 32 3.04 -6.97 4.45
CA ASN A 32 3.91 -7.45 5.51
C ASN A 32 5.40 -7.25 5.21
N THR A 33 5.74 -6.64 4.07
CA THR A 33 7.13 -6.33 3.76
C THR A 33 7.68 -5.29 4.73
N GLN A 34 8.94 -5.46 5.14
CA GLN A 34 9.58 -4.56 6.11
C GLN A 34 9.50 -3.09 5.68
N ASN A 35 9.72 -2.79 4.39
CA ASN A 35 9.61 -1.44 3.86
C ASN A 35 8.20 -0.85 4.03
N VAL A 36 7.15 -1.61 3.72
CA VAL A 36 5.75 -1.15 3.86
C VAL A 36 5.41 -0.92 5.33
N ILE A 37 5.86 -1.80 6.22
CA ILE A 37 5.66 -1.66 7.67
C ILE A 37 6.38 -0.39 8.18
N ASP A 38 7.61 -0.14 7.75
CA ASP A 38 8.37 1.03 8.18
C ASP A 38 7.76 2.35 7.66
N LEU A 39 7.31 2.36 6.40
CA LEU A 39 6.57 3.48 5.84
C LEU A 39 5.25 3.74 6.58
N ALA A 40 4.52 2.68 6.94
CA ALA A 40 3.29 2.80 7.70
C ALA A 40 3.52 3.35 9.12
N LYS A 41 4.58 2.90 9.80
CA LYS A 41 4.97 3.44 11.12
C LYS A 41 5.33 4.92 11.04
N LYS A 42 6.13 5.33 10.05
CA LYS A 42 6.44 6.75 9.81
C LYS A 42 5.18 7.58 9.55
N ALA A 43 4.19 7.02 8.84
CA ALA A 43 2.91 7.69 8.62
C ALA A 43 2.10 7.84 9.93
N VAL A 44 2.08 6.81 10.78
CA VAL A 44 1.46 6.90 12.12
C VAL A 44 2.16 7.94 12.98
N ASP A 45 3.49 7.97 12.99
CA ASP A 45 4.26 8.98 13.73
C ASP A 45 3.96 10.40 13.23
N LYS A 46 3.89 10.59 11.92
CA LYS A 46 3.48 11.87 11.32
C LYS A 46 2.08 12.27 11.76
N PHE A 47 1.10 11.38 11.65
CA PHE A 47 -0.28 11.64 12.09
C PHE A 47 -0.34 12.07 13.56
N ASN A 48 0.37 11.36 14.44
CA ASN A 48 0.44 11.69 15.86
C ASN A 48 1.13 13.03 16.13
N SER A 49 2.11 13.42 15.32
CA SER A 49 2.83 14.69 15.47
C SER A 49 2.02 15.91 15.00
N GLU A 50 1.07 15.72 14.09
CA GLU A 50 0.26 16.79 13.50
C GLU A 50 -1.15 16.89 14.11
N GLY A 51 -1.60 15.82 14.78
CA GLY A 51 -2.93 15.70 15.35
C GLY A 51 -3.02 15.99 16.85
N ASN A 52 -4.24 16.20 17.33
CA ASN A 52 -4.55 16.27 18.77
C ASN A 52 -4.88 14.88 19.37
N GLU A 53 -4.82 13.83 18.56
CA GLU A 53 -5.21 12.47 18.91
C GLU A 53 -4.05 11.52 18.62
N GLU A 54 -3.81 10.58 19.54
CA GLU A 54 -2.66 9.68 19.48
C GLU A 54 -3.12 8.24 19.25
N VAL A 55 -2.62 7.63 18.17
CA VAL A 55 -2.91 6.26 17.77
C VAL A 55 -1.67 5.38 17.81
N GLU A 56 -1.87 4.08 17.96
CA GLU A 56 -0.84 3.04 17.85
C GLU A 56 -0.99 2.30 16.51
N PHE A 57 0.13 2.05 15.83
CA PHE A 57 0.16 1.20 14.66
C PHE A 57 -0.30 -0.22 15.03
N SER A 58 -1.21 -0.79 14.23
CA SER A 58 -1.62 -2.20 14.37
C SER A 58 -1.16 -3.03 13.17
N GLU A 59 -1.64 -2.72 11.97
CA GLU A 59 -1.30 -3.45 10.74
C GLU A 59 -1.53 -2.59 9.49
N VAL A 60 -0.95 -3.00 8.37
CA VAL A 60 -1.29 -2.46 7.06
C VAL A 60 -2.35 -3.35 6.41
N SER A 61 -3.55 -2.81 6.24
CA SER A 61 -4.68 -3.54 5.66
C SER A 61 -4.66 -3.57 4.13
N ASN A 62 -4.00 -2.59 3.50
CA ASN A 62 -3.83 -2.52 2.05
C ASN A 62 -2.60 -1.70 1.69
N ALA A 63 -1.92 -2.08 0.60
CA ALA A 63 -0.74 -1.39 0.10
C ALA A 63 -0.69 -1.45 -1.42
N LEU A 64 -0.56 -0.28 -2.04
CA LEU A 64 -0.31 -0.11 -3.47
C LEU A 64 1.00 0.65 -3.66
N GLN A 65 1.71 0.34 -4.74
CA GLN A 65 2.86 1.12 -5.19
C GLN A 65 2.71 1.56 -6.65
N GLN A 66 3.43 2.61 -7.02
CA GLN A 66 3.57 3.05 -8.40
C GLN A 66 4.98 3.60 -8.60
N VAL A 67 5.63 3.17 -9.68
CA VAL A 67 6.91 3.72 -10.11
C VAL A 67 6.65 5.02 -10.89
N VAL A 68 7.35 6.08 -10.53
CA VAL A 68 7.37 7.39 -11.22
C VAL A 68 8.83 7.83 -11.37
N ALA A 69 9.13 9.14 -11.30
CA ALA A 69 10.49 9.59 -10.99
C ALA A 69 10.83 9.35 -9.51
N GLY A 70 10.63 8.14 -8.99
CA GLY A 70 10.57 7.83 -7.56
C GLY A 70 9.58 6.68 -7.32
N MET A 71 9.22 6.46 -6.06
CA MET A 71 8.19 5.49 -5.67
C MET A 71 7.04 6.20 -4.97
N ASN A 72 5.83 6.03 -5.49
CA ASN A 72 4.61 6.37 -4.77
C ASN A 72 4.11 5.14 -4.02
N TYR A 73 3.61 5.34 -2.80
CA TYR A 73 2.86 4.34 -2.04
C TYR A 73 1.52 4.89 -1.59
N LYS A 74 0.50 4.04 -1.60
CA LYS A 74 -0.78 4.30 -0.96
C LYS A 74 -1.08 3.19 0.02
N LEU A 75 -1.16 3.52 1.30
CA LEU A 75 -1.33 2.57 2.39
C LEU A 75 -2.64 2.84 3.11
N ILE A 76 -3.39 1.77 3.42
CA ILE A 76 -4.50 1.83 4.38
C ILE A 76 -4.03 1.15 5.67
N ILE A 77 -3.87 1.96 6.71
CA ILE A 77 -3.24 1.56 7.97
C ILE A 77 -4.33 1.44 9.03
N LYS A 78 -4.40 0.29 9.69
CA LYS A 78 -5.23 0.08 10.87
C LYS A 78 -4.46 0.51 12.10
N THR A 79 -5.11 1.29 12.94
CA THR A 79 -4.55 1.83 14.18
C THR A 79 -5.54 1.68 15.32
N THR A 80 -5.04 1.76 16.55
CA THR A 80 -5.87 1.78 17.77
C THR A 80 -5.60 3.04 18.57
N LEU A 81 -6.64 3.68 19.11
CA LEU A 81 -6.47 4.86 19.97
C LEU A 81 -5.71 4.50 21.26
N LYS A 82 -4.69 5.28 21.62
CA LYS A 82 -3.89 5.03 22.84
C LYS A 82 -4.71 5.15 24.12
N LYS A 83 -5.64 6.11 24.18
CA LYS A 83 -6.44 6.40 25.38
C LYS A 83 -7.68 5.50 25.53
N CYS A 84 -7.83 4.46 24.73
CA CYS A 84 -9.01 3.61 24.78
C CYS A 84 -8.87 2.44 25.75
N SER A 85 -9.90 2.27 26.59
CA SER A 85 -10.00 1.17 27.55
C SER A 85 -10.16 -0.19 26.88
N ASN A 86 -10.85 -0.25 25.74
CA ASN A 86 -10.97 -1.45 24.91
C ASN A 86 -10.39 -1.18 23.50
N LYS A 87 -9.29 -1.85 23.16
CA LYS A 87 -8.59 -1.62 21.88
C LYS A 87 -9.41 -2.08 20.66
N ASP A 88 -10.25 -3.09 20.82
CA ASP A 88 -11.06 -3.65 19.72
C ASP A 88 -12.23 -2.74 19.30
N GLU A 89 -12.65 -1.83 20.19
CA GLU A 89 -13.73 -0.87 19.93
C GLU A 89 -13.22 0.47 19.39
N CYS A 90 -11.92 0.74 19.49
CA CYS A 90 -11.31 2.01 19.15
C CYS A 90 -10.36 1.92 17.95
N ILE A 91 -10.84 1.26 16.90
CA ILE A 91 -10.10 1.13 15.66
C ILE A 91 -10.28 2.40 14.84
N LYS A 92 -9.17 2.93 14.35
CA LYS A 92 -9.12 4.03 13.39
C LYS A 92 -8.31 3.60 12.18
N TYR A 93 -8.79 3.97 10.99
CA TYR A 93 -8.06 3.74 9.75
C TYR A 93 -7.46 5.05 9.25
N LEU A 94 -6.22 4.99 8.79
CA LEU A 94 -5.52 6.09 8.15
C LEU A 94 -5.25 5.72 6.69
N GLU A 95 -5.45 6.68 5.78
CA GLU A 95 -4.88 6.61 4.43
C GLU A 95 -3.59 7.42 4.40
N ALA A 96 -2.49 6.78 4.01
CA ALA A 96 -1.21 7.43 3.82
C ALA A 96 -0.83 7.41 2.35
N THR A 97 -0.57 8.59 1.79
CA THR A 97 0.03 8.76 0.46
C THR A 97 1.48 9.20 0.64
N ILE A 98 2.41 8.42 0.09
CA ILE A 98 3.84 8.57 0.33
C ILE A 98 4.55 8.68 -1.02
N PHE A 99 5.51 9.59 -1.10
CA PHE A 99 6.48 9.68 -2.18
C PHE A 99 7.89 9.53 -1.63
N GLU A 100 8.65 8.58 -2.18
CA GLU A 100 10.03 8.30 -1.79
C GLU A 100 10.97 8.39 -3.01
N GLN A 101 12.09 9.09 -2.85
CA GLN A 101 13.23 9.06 -3.77
C GLN A 101 14.51 8.85 -2.98
N VAL A 102 15.04 7.63 -3.04
CA VAL A 102 16.24 7.24 -2.26
C VAL A 102 17.48 8.04 -2.70
N TRP A 103 17.65 8.32 -3.99
CA TRP A 103 18.86 9.03 -4.50
C TRP A 103 18.91 10.52 -4.15
N THR A 104 17.81 11.11 -3.68
CA THR A 104 17.77 12.48 -3.14
C THR A 104 17.51 12.50 -1.63
N ASN A 105 17.37 11.34 -0.98
CA ASN A 105 16.89 11.19 0.40
C ASN A 105 15.55 11.93 0.65
N THR A 106 14.67 11.96 -0.35
CA THR A 106 13.37 12.63 -0.23
C THR A 106 12.32 11.63 0.25
N LEU A 107 11.58 12.00 1.30
CA LEU A 107 10.42 11.27 1.79
C LEU A 107 9.32 12.25 2.16
N ASN A 108 8.26 12.27 1.34
CA ASN A 108 7.08 13.08 1.58
C ASN A 108 5.92 12.16 1.96
N ILE A 109 5.29 12.43 3.09
CA ILE A 109 4.17 11.64 3.61
C ILE A 109 3.00 12.60 3.79
N THR A 110 1.82 12.21 3.31
CA THR A 110 0.54 12.85 3.60
C THR A 110 -0.35 11.80 4.24
N VAL A 111 -0.99 12.13 5.37
CA VAL A 111 -1.80 11.18 6.13
C VAL A 111 -3.13 11.81 6.46
N GLU A 112 -4.19 11.05 6.23
CA GLU A 112 -5.56 11.47 6.51
C GLU A 112 -6.27 10.39 7.32
N ALA A 113 -7.04 10.80 8.32
CA ALA A 113 -7.94 9.91 9.03
C ALA A 113 -9.14 9.59 8.13
N LEU A 114 -9.39 8.30 7.91
CA LEU A 114 -10.59 7.88 7.21
C LEU A 114 -11.82 8.07 8.13
N PRO A 115 -12.98 8.43 7.56
CA PRO A 115 -14.21 8.54 8.34
C PRO A 115 -14.51 7.21 9.05
N PRO A 116 -15.12 7.24 10.25
CA PRO A 116 -15.53 6.02 10.92
C PRO A 116 -16.45 5.22 10.00
N VAL A 117 -16.21 3.92 9.91
CA VAL A 117 -17.08 3.00 9.16
C VAL A 117 -18.41 2.92 9.92
N THR A 118 -19.36 3.79 9.59
CA THR A 118 -20.69 3.81 10.22
C THR A 118 -21.43 2.54 9.87
N THR A 119 -21.85 1.79 10.90
CA THR A 119 -22.56 0.50 10.79
C THR A 119 -23.99 0.62 10.25
N GLU A 120 -24.41 1.79 9.76
CA GLU A 120 -25.72 2.02 9.14
C GLU A 120 -25.67 2.01 7.59
N THR A 121 -24.49 1.82 6.99
CA THR A 121 -24.40 1.59 5.54
C THR A 121 -24.09 0.11 5.29
N PRO A 122 -24.86 -0.63 4.47
CA PRO A 122 -24.69 -2.07 4.22
C PRO A 122 -23.47 -2.36 3.33
N THR A 123 -22.35 -1.70 3.59
CA THR A 123 -21.19 -1.65 2.72
C THR A 123 -19.97 -2.38 3.29
N ARG A 124 -19.96 -2.85 4.55
CA ARG A 124 -18.83 -3.69 5.03
C ARG A 124 -18.82 -5.08 4.37
N SER A 125 -19.99 -5.68 4.12
CA SER A 125 -20.04 -6.91 3.32
C SER A 125 -19.70 -6.58 1.87
N ILE A 126 -20.26 -5.51 1.31
CA ILE A 126 -20.09 -5.15 -0.10
C ILE A 126 -18.66 -4.68 -0.42
N TYR A 127 -17.97 -3.86 0.39
CA TYR A 127 -16.58 -3.47 0.12
C TYR A 127 -15.62 -4.65 0.29
N LYS A 128 -15.80 -5.50 1.32
CA LYS A 128 -15.02 -6.73 1.44
C LYS A 128 -15.31 -7.68 0.27
N LEU A 129 -16.57 -7.81 -0.15
CA LEU A 129 -17.00 -8.61 -1.30
C LEU A 129 -16.54 -8.03 -2.63
N ILE A 130 -16.58 -6.72 -2.84
CA ILE A 130 -16.14 -6.04 -4.07
C ILE A 130 -14.64 -6.18 -4.19
N TYR A 131 -13.89 -5.91 -3.11
CA TYR A 131 -12.43 -6.02 -3.10
C TYR A 131 -11.99 -7.49 -3.26
N LEU A 132 -12.68 -8.42 -2.61
CA LEU A 132 -12.42 -9.85 -2.76
C LEU A 132 -12.83 -10.36 -4.15
N LYS A 133 -13.96 -9.90 -4.70
CA LYS A 133 -14.44 -10.30 -6.04
C LYS A 133 -13.57 -9.71 -7.14
N SER A 134 -13.12 -8.46 -7.03
CA SER A 134 -12.17 -7.88 -7.97
C SER A 134 -10.83 -8.65 -7.95
N SER A 135 -10.35 -9.02 -6.77
CA SER A 135 -9.13 -9.84 -6.62
C SER A 135 -9.29 -11.25 -7.22
N VAL A 136 -10.43 -11.91 -7.02
CA VAL A 136 -10.70 -13.25 -7.57
C VAL A 136 -10.88 -13.21 -9.10
N GLU A 137 -11.58 -12.22 -9.65
CA GLU A 137 -11.74 -12.05 -11.11
C GLU A 137 -10.41 -11.76 -11.81
N GLU A 138 -9.53 -11.01 -11.17
CA GLU A 138 -8.18 -10.72 -11.66
C GLU A 138 -7.30 -11.98 -11.64
N TYR A 139 -7.40 -12.80 -10.59
CA TYR A 139 -6.75 -14.12 -10.53
C TYR A 139 -7.24 -15.07 -11.63
N ILE A 140 -8.56 -15.17 -11.82
CA ILE A 140 -9.17 -16.04 -12.85
C ILE A 140 -8.75 -15.60 -14.25
N LYS A 141 -8.74 -14.29 -14.55
CA LYS A 141 -8.24 -13.77 -15.83
C LYS A 141 -6.77 -14.11 -16.06
N SER A 142 -5.94 -14.01 -15.01
CA SER A 142 -4.52 -14.38 -15.10
C SER A 142 -4.33 -15.89 -15.37
N PHE A 143 -5.18 -16.74 -14.77
CA PHE A 143 -5.14 -18.20 -14.95
C PHE A 143 -5.51 -18.61 -16.39
N TYR A 144 -6.54 -17.99 -16.98
CA TYR A 144 -6.94 -18.29 -18.36
C TYR A 144 -5.94 -17.76 -19.41
N LEU A 145 -5.25 -16.64 -19.13
CA LEU A 145 -4.19 -16.13 -20.00
C LEU A 145 -2.91 -17.01 -19.95
N PHE A 146 -2.69 -17.76 -18.87
CA PHE A 146 -1.55 -18.65 -18.70
C PHE A 146 -1.71 -20.01 -19.41
N GLN A 147 -2.94 -20.40 -19.76
CA GLN A 147 -3.25 -21.69 -20.41
C GLN A 147 -3.20 -21.63 -21.96
N LYS A 148 -2.71 -20.54 -22.54
CA LYS A 148 -2.60 -20.35 -24.00
C LYS A 148 -1.15 -20.08 -24.39
#